data_AF-A0A7C7ZMY4-F1
#
_entry.id   AF-A0A7C7ZMY4-F1
#
_cell.length_a   1.000
_cell.length_b   1.000
_cell.length_c   1.000
_cell.angle_alpha   90.00
_cell.angle_beta   90.00
_cell.angle_gamma   90.00
#
_symmetry.space_group_name_H-M   'P 1'
#
loop_
_entity.id
_entity.type
_entity.pdbx_description
1 polymer ?
#
loop_
_entity_poly.entity_id
_entity_poly.type
_entity_poly.pdbx_seq_one_letter_code
_entity_poly.pdbx_strand_id
1 'polypeptide(L)' 'MLIFEQSHRGRASHAQLPADIDALSTLPAAALRSSKPNLPEVSEMQVVRHFTRLSQKNFSIDTHFYPLGSCTMKYNPRAC' A
#
# COMPACT_ATOMS: atom_id res chain seq x y z
N MET A 1 7.40 7.76 -11.15
CA MET A 1 7.14 8.51 -9.91
C MET A 1 6.79 7.52 -8.83
N LEU A 2 7.68 7.37 -7.87
CA LEU A 2 7.51 6.50 -6.71
C LEU A 2 6.57 7.15 -5.69
N ILE A 3 5.97 6.35 -4.81
CA ILE A 3 5.14 6.90 -3.73
C ILE A 3 5.97 7.72 -2.72
N PHE A 4 7.25 7.38 -2.56
CA PHE A 4 8.19 8.10 -1.68
C PHE A 4 8.45 9.55 -2.13
N GLU A 5 8.40 9.82 -3.43
CA GLU A 5 8.59 11.17 -3.98
C GLU A 5 7.40 12.11 -3.66
N GLN A 6 6.25 11.55 -3.28
CA GLN A 6 5.06 12.30 -2.88
C GLN A 6 4.96 12.47 -1.35
N SER A 7 5.90 11.86 -0.61
CA SER A 7 5.94 11.87 0.84
C SER A 7 6.13 13.28 1.38
N HIS A 8 5.40 13.61 2.46
CA HIS A 8 5.61 14.84 3.21
C HIS A 8 5.51 14.55 4.70
N ARG A 9 6.50 15.01 5.46
CA ARG A 9 6.58 14.80 6.92
C ARG A 9 5.27 15.23 7.61
N GLY A 10 4.80 14.39 8.51
CA GLY A 10 3.58 14.56 9.30
C GLY A 10 2.28 14.16 8.59
N ARG A 11 2.32 13.72 7.32
CA ARG A 11 1.11 13.38 6.57
C ARG A 11 0.72 11.92 6.79
N ALA A 12 -0.52 11.69 7.21
CA ALA A 12 -1.08 10.37 7.42
C ALA A 12 -2.60 10.36 7.19
N SER A 13 -3.20 9.16 7.12
CA SER A 13 -4.66 8.99 7.27
C SER A 13 -4.99 8.83 8.76
N HIS A 14 -5.21 9.97 9.44
CA HIS A 14 -5.51 9.99 10.88
C HIS A 14 -6.76 9.21 11.26
N ALA A 15 -7.74 9.10 10.35
CA ALA A 15 -8.97 8.35 10.61
C ALA A 15 -8.75 6.83 10.76
N GLN A 16 -7.66 6.29 10.20
CA GLN A 16 -7.34 4.86 10.19
C GLN A 16 -6.20 4.51 11.14
N LEU A 17 -5.59 5.50 11.80
CA LEU A 17 -4.51 5.29 12.75
C LEU A 17 -5.08 4.68 14.05
N PRO A 18 -4.50 3.59 14.58
CA PRO A 18 -4.89 3.06 15.87
C PRO A 18 -4.80 4.14 16.94
N ALA A 19 -5.86 4.28 17.74
CA ALA A 19 -5.91 5.25 18.84
C ALA A 19 -5.02 4.84 20.02
N ASP A 20 -4.68 3.55 20.12
CA ASP A 20 -4.02 2.98 21.28
C ASP A 20 -2.48 3.03 21.13
N ILE A 21 -1.88 3.96 21.86
CA ILE A 21 -0.44 4.23 21.88
C ILE A 21 0.25 3.37 22.98
N ASP A 22 -0.52 2.68 23.82
CA ASP A 22 -0.01 2.01 25.02
C ASP A 22 0.49 0.58 24.76
N ALA A 23 0.28 0.03 23.55
CA ALA A 23 0.78 -1.31 23.20
C ALA A 23 2.30 -1.47 23.40
N LEU A 24 3.06 -0.37 23.32
CA LEU A 24 4.51 -0.35 23.47
C LEU A 24 4.98 -0.55 24.92
N SER A 25 4.15 -0.26 25.93
CA SER A 25 4.51 -0.40 27.34
C SER A 25 4.65 -1.87 27.78
N THR A 26 4.09 -2.80 27.00
CA THR A 26 4.17 -4.25 27.24
C THR A 26 5.47 -4.89 26.75
N LEU A 27 6.27 -4.17 25.95
CA LEU A 27 7.48 -4.70 25.33
C LEU A 27 8.75 -4.32 26.12
N PRO A 28 9.73 -5.23 26.25
CA PRO A 28 11.03 -4.89 26.82
C PRO A 28 11.73 -3.79 26.01
N ALA A 29 12.39 -2.84 26.67
CA ALA A 29 13.07 -1.72 26.01
C ALA A 29 14.11 -2.16 24.96
N ALA A 30 14.80 -3.28 25.20
CA ALA A 30 15.77 -3.85 24.27
C ALA A 30 15.15 -4.39 22.96
N ALA A 31 13.83 -4.64 22.96
CA ALA A 31 13.09 -5.09 21.78
C ALA A 31 12.44 -3.92 21.01
N LEU A 32 12.50 -2.69 21.53
CA LEU A 32 11.94 -1.52 20.86
C LEU A 32 12.83 -1.06 19.71
N ARG A 33 12.19 -0.64 18.63
CA ARG A 33 12.89 -0.09 17.46
C ARG A 33 13.48 1.29 17.79
N SER A 34 14.76 1.47 17.50
CA SER A 34 15.51 2.71 17.80
C SER A 34 15.32 3.84 16.78
N SER A 35 14.85 3.53 15.57
CA SER A 35 14.68 4.49 14.48
C SER A 35 13.35 4.30 13.77
N LYS A 36 12.77 5.38 13.22
CA LYS A 36 11.52 5.28 12.45
C LYS A 36 11.73 4.48 11.16
N PRO A 37 10.75 3.67 10.72
CA PRO A 37 10.79 3.06 9.40
C PRO A 37 10.72 4.12 8.31
N ASN A 38 11.38 3.86 7.18
CA ASN A 38 11.30 4.71 6.01
C ASN A 38 10.03 4.41 5.20
N LEU A 39 8.87 4.76 5.78
CA LEU A 39 7.58 4.66 5.11
C LEU A 39 7.20 6.00 4.48
N PRO A 40 6.49 6.00 3.33
CA PRO A 40 6.00 7.24 2.74
C PRO A 40 4.89 7.85 3.61
N GLU A 41 5.01 9.14 3.87
CA GLU A 41 4.03 9.92 4.63
C GLU A 41 3.07 10.60 3.64
N VAL A 42 1.95 9.95 3.35
CA VAL A 42 0.96 10.34 2.34
C VAL A 42 -0.47 10.28 2.89
N SER A 43 -1.37 11.10 2.35
CA SER A 43 -2.79 11.03 2.72
C SER A 43 -3.51 9.90 1.97
N GLU A 44 -4.66 9.48 2.46
CA GLU A 44 -5.46 8.41 1.83
C GLU A 44 -5.77 8.69 0.35
N MET A 45 -6.20 9.91 0.03
CA MET A 45 -6.45 10.30 -1.37
C MET A 45 -5.20 10.24 -2.25
N GLN A 46 -4.01 10.47 -1.69
CA GLN A 46 -2.76 10.32 -2.44
C GLN A 46 -2.43 8.86 -2.69
N VAL A 47 -2.64 7.98 -1.71
CA VAL A 47 -2.51 6.52 -1.85
C VAL A 47 -3.44 6.02 -2.96
N VAL A 48 -4.72 6.37 -2.89
CA VAL A 48 -5.72 6.00 -3.92
C VAL A 48 -5.27 6.46 -5.30
N ARG A 49 -4.96 7.75 -5.46
CA ARG A 49 -4.52 8.30 -6.75
C ARG A 49 -3.24 7.66 -7.27
N HIS A 50 -2.30 7.32 -6.39
CA HIS A 50 -1.05 6.69 -6.78
C HIS A 50 -1.31 5.29 -7.36
N PHE A 51 -2.03 4.43 -6.63
CA PHE A 51 -2.28 3.06 -7.06
C PHE A 51 -3.27 2.97 -8.23
N THR A 52 -4.26 3.86 -8.34
CA THR A 52 -5.11 3.93 -9.55
C THR A 52 -4.30 4.31 -10.79
N ARG A 53 -3.37 5.27 -10.70
CA ARG A 53 -2.51 5.61 -11.84
C ARG A 53 -1.51 4.50 -12.16
N LEU A 54 -1.05 3.77 -11.14
CA LEU A 54 -0.15 2.64 -11.34
C LEU A 54 -0.87 1.48 -12.03
N SER A 55 -2.13 1.20 -11.67
CA SER A 55 -2.91 0.14 -12.31
C SER A 55 -3.18 0.40 -13.78
N GLN A 56 -3.41 1.67 -14.16
CA GLN A 56 -3.58 2.08 -15.56
C GLN A 56 -2.33 1.89 -16.42
N LYS A 57 -1.15 1.77 -15.80
CA LYS A 57 0.11 1.47 -16.50
C LYS A 57 0.39 -0.03 -16.61
N ASN A 58 -0.44 -0.86 -15.97
CA ASN A 58 -0.27 -2.30 -15.97
C ASN A 58 -1.07 -2.95 -17.11
N PHE A 59 -0.49 -3.98 -17.72
CA PHE A 59 -1.19 -4.84 -18.66
C PHE A 59 -1.81 -5.98 -17.86
N SER A 60 -3.15 -6.10 -17.88
CA SER A 60 -3.86 -7.05 -17.03
C SER A 60 -4.82 -7.93 -17.82
N ILE A 61 -5.08 -9.13 -17.30
CA ILE A 61 -6.05 -10.07 -17.86
C ILE A 61 -7.48 -9.51 -17.93
N ASP A 62 -7.83 -8.60 -17.01
CA ASP A 62 -9.15 -7.97 -16.97
C ASP A 62 -9.37 -6.99 -18.13
N THR A 63 -8.28 -6.51 -18.75
CA THR A 63 -8.34 -5.43 -19.75
C THR A 63 -7.80 -5.86 -21.11
N HIS A 64 -7.02 -6.94 -21.18
CA HIS A 64 -6.34 -7.38 -22.39
C HIS A 64 -6.32 -8.91 -22.53
N PHE A 65 -6.09 -9.36 -23.76
CA PHE A 65 -5.84 -10.77 -24.05
C PHE A 65 -4.45 -11.19 -23.55
N TYR A 66 -4.37 -12.33 -22.84
CA TYR A 66 -3.18 -12.76 -22.10
C TYR A 66 -2.74 -14.20 -22.45
N PRO A 67 -2.25 -14.48 -23.69
CA PRO A 67 -1.95 -15.84 -24.17
C PRO A 67 -0.58 -16.36 -23.72
N LEU A 68 -0.36 -16.46 -22.41
CA LEU A 68 0.86 -17.07 -21.88
C LEU A 68 0.67 -18.57 -21.66
N GLY A 69 1.39 -19.38 -22.45
CA GLY A 69 1.45 -20.83 -22.29
C GLY A 69 1.96 -21.23 -20.90
N SER A 70 1.50 -22.38 -20.39
CA SER A 70 1.80 -22.89 -19.04
C SER A 70 1.21 -22.09 -17.87
N CYS A 71 0.92 -20.80 -18.03
CA CYS A 71 0.39 -19.96 -16.94
C CYS A 71 -1.12 -20.13 -16.69
N THR A 72 -1.88 -20.64 -17.67
CA THR A 72 -3.36 -20.77 -17.60
C THR A 72 -4.05 -19.48 -17.12
N MET A 73 -3.70 -18.35 -17.76
CA MET A 73 -4.27 -17.04 -17.46
C MET A 73 -5.74 -16.97 -17.93
N LYS A 74 -6.64 -17.58 -17.14
CA LYS A 74 -8.10 -17.66 -17.38
C LYS A 74 -8.85 -16.53 -16.66
N TYR A 75 -10.09 -16.28 -17.08
CA TYR A 75 -10.96 -15.30 -16.43
C TYR A 75 -11.10 -15.56 -14.92
N ASN A 76 -10.96 -14.48 -14.14
CA ASN A 76 -11.16 -14.46 -12.69
C ASN A 76 -12.57 -13.93 -12.39
N PRO A 77 -13.56 -14.78 -12.06
CA PRO A 77 -14.94 -14.34 -11.85
C PRO A 77 -15.08 -13.42 -10.63
N ARG A 78 -15.79 -12.31 -10.81
CA ARG A 78 -16.19 -11.42 -9.71
C ARG A 78 -17.50 -11.94 -9.12
N ALA A 79 -17.49 -12.29 -7.83
CA ALA A 79 -18.71 -12.62 -7.10
C ALA A 79 -19.47 -11.33 -6.76
N CYS A 80 -20.78 -11.35 -7.01
CA CYS A 80 -21.71 -10.29 -6.67
C CYS A 80 -22.21 -10.44 -5.23
#